data_AF-A0A034VWI9-F1
#
_entry.id   AF-A0A034VWI9-F1
#
_cell.length_a   1.000
_cell.length_b   1.000
_cell.length_c   1.000
_cell.angle_alpha   90.00
_cell.angle_beta   90.00
_cell.angle_gamma   90.00
#
_symmetry.space_group_name_H-M   'P 1'
#
loop_
_entity.id
_entity.type
_entity.pdbx_description
1 polymer ?
#
loop_
_entity_poly.entity_id
_entity_poly.type
_entity_poly.pdbx_seq_one_letter_code
_entity_poly.pdbx_strand_id
1 'polypeptide(L)'
;FSAFTIALSNQLRYPYREQAFSKQESSIILINKMKYIVAVLLAALVAMAAAEEYKIRNQDDLLKARKECMEAKKVPTEHIEKFKKFEFPDDEVTRCYIECIFNKFQLFSPTEGFKTQNLIAQLGQNKENKDAVKADIEKCADKNEQKSDSCTWAYRGFKCFISKNLPLVQESLKKN
;
A
#
# COMPACT_ATOMS: atom_id res chain seq x y z
N PHE A 1 -85.97 7.54 22.26
CA PHE A 1 -85.08 6.38 22.48
C PHE A 1 -83.74 6.66 21.81
N SER A 2 -82.70 6.74 22.65
CA SER A 2 -81.31 6.33 22.35
C SER A 2 -80.68 6.79 21.03
N ALA A 3 -80.19 8.04 20.95
CA ALA A 3 -79.08 8.37 20.04
C ALA A 3 -78.30 9.66 20.38
N PHE A 4 -78.67 10.41 21.43
CA PHE A 4 -78.12 11.77 21.63
C PHE A 4 -76.97 11.89 22.65
N THR A 5 -76.46 10.78 23.21
CA THR A 5 -75.46 10.81 24.30
C THR A 5 -74.05 10.32 23.96
N ILE A 6 -73.69 10.03 22.70
CA ILE A 6 -72.34 9.50 22.38
C ILE A 6 -71.53 10.39 21.40
N ALA A 7 -72.06 11.53 20.95
CA ALA A 7 -71.38 12.35 19.93
C ALA A 7 -70.58 13.56 20.47
N LEU A 8 -70.27 13.64 21.77
CA LEU A 8 -69.61 14.83 22.35
C LEU A 8 -68.30 14.55 23.12
N SER A 9 -67.80 13.32 23.14
CA SER A 9 -66.51 13.01 23.79
C SER A 9 -65.31 12.91 22.84
N ASN A 10 -65.51 12.99 21.51
CA ASN A 10 -64.46 12.57 20.56
C ASN A 10 -63.82 13.66 19.69
N GLN A 11 -64.14 14.95 19.90
CA GLN A 11 -63.61 16.04 19.05
C GLN A 11 -62.46 16.87 19.66
N LEU A 12 -62.03 16.64 20.90
CA LEU A 12 -60.95 17.44 21.53
C LEU A 12 -59.57 16.76 21.56
N ARG A 13 -59.37 15.65 20.84
CA ARG A 13 -58.08 14.91 20.85
C ARG A 13 -57.27 14.91 19.56
N TYR A 14 -57.73 15.59 18.51
CA TYR A 14 -57.17 15.40 17.16
C TYR A 14 -56.12 16.40 16.61
N PRO A 15 -55.85 17.60 17.16
CA PRO A 15 -54.82 18.47 16.56
C PRO A 15 -53.39 18.21 17.06
N TYR A 16 -53.19 17.51 18.19
CA TYR A 16 -51.86 17.26 18.76
C TYR A 16 -51.10 16.08 18.10
N ARG A 17 -51.83 15.14 17.49
CA ARG A 17 -51.27 13.88 16.98
C ARG A 17 -50.57 14.05 15.62
N GLU A 18 -51.08 14.90 14.74
CA GLU A 18 -50.49 15.16 13.41
C GLU A 18 -49.21 16.01 13.49
N GLN A 19 -49.16 17.02 14.37
CA GLN A 19 -47.96 17.84 14.57
C GLN A 19 -46.79 17.04 15.19
N ALA A 20 -47.09 16.11 16.09
CA ALA A 20 -46.08 15.20 16.65
C ALA A 20 -45.52 14.23 15.59
N PHE A 21 -46.36 13.75 14.67
CA PHE A 21 -45.95 12.83 13.61
C PHE A 21 -44.97 13.46 12.60
N SER A 22 -45.27 14.68 12.12
CA SER A 22 -44.37 15.45 11.23
C SER A 22 -43.02 15.79 11.88
N LYS A 23 -43.03 16.17 13.17
CA LYS A 23 -41.81 16.42 13.95
C LYS A 23 -41.00 15.14 14.19
N GLN A 24 -41.69 14.00 14.35
CA GLN A 24 -41.09 12.69 14.56
C GLN A 24 -40.44 12.15 13.28
N GLU A 25 -41.09 12.29 12.12
CA GLU A 25 -40.50 11.96 10.81
C GLU A 25 -39.26 12.82 10.51
N SER A 26 -39.34 14.12 10.79
CA SER A 26 -38.20 15.06 10.64
C SER A 26 -37.03 14.69 11.56
N SER A 27 -37.31 14.29 12.80
CA SER A 27 -36.29 13.86 13.78
C SER A 27 -35.64 12.54 13.38
N ILE A 28 -36.41 11.57 12.85
CA ILE A 28 -35.89 10.28 12.37
C ILE A 28 -34.98 10.47 11.15
N ILE A 29 -35.37 11.35 10.21
CA ILE A 29 -34.55 11.69 9.04
C ILE A 29 -33.23 12.33 9.48
N LEU A 30 -33.26 13.23 10.47
CA LEU A 30 -32.07 13.88 11.01
C LEU A 30 -31.15 12.88 11.72
N ILE A 31 -31.71 11.97 12.53
CA ILE A 31 -30.97 10.90 13.22
C ILE A 31 -30.33 9.95 12.22
N ASN A 32 -31.04 9.56 11.15
CA ASN A 32 -30.49 8.70 10.12
C ASN A 32 -29.37 9.40 9.35
N LYS A 33 -29.53 10.68 8.97
CA LYS A 33 -28.44 11.47 8.37
C LYS A 33 -27.21 11.52 9.28
N MET A 34 -27.39 11.73 10.59
CA MET A 34 -26.29 11.78 11.55
C MET A 34 -25.60 10.42 11.70
N LYS A 35 -26.36 9.31 11.71
CA LYS A 35 -25.82 7.94 11.70
C LYS A 35 -25.03 7.65 10.42
N TYR A 36 -25.52 8.07 9.25
CA TYR A 36 -24.80 7.92 7.99
C TYR A 36 -23.50 8.72 7.99
N ILE A 37 -23.51 9.96 8.48
CA ILE A 37 -22.30 10.78 8.60
C ILE A 37 -21.28 10.11 9.53
N VAL A 38 -21.71 9.63 10.70
CA VAL A 38 -20.84 8.90 11.65
C VAL A 38 -20.28 7.63 11.01
N ALA A 39 -21.08 6.87 10.27
CA ALA A 39 -20.62 5.67 9.58
C ALA A 39 -19.58 5.97 8.48
N VAL A 40 -19.78 7.05 7.71
CA VAL A 40 -18.81 7.49 6.68
C VAL A 40 -17.51 7.97 7.32
N LEU A 41 -17.59 8.73 8.42
CA LEU A 41 -16.40 9.20 9.14
C LEU A 41 -15.61 8.02 9.75
N LEU A 42 -16.31 7.05 10.34
CA LEU A 42 -15.67 5.82 10.85
C LEU A 42 -15.01 5.01 9.73
N ALA A 43 -15.69 4.85 8.58
CA ALA A 43 -15.12 4.16 7.43
C ALA A 43 -13.87 4.88 6.88
N ALA A 44 -13.89 6.23 6.83
CA ALA A 44 -12.75 7.03 6.41
C ALA A 44 -11.57 6.90 7.39
N LEU A 45 -11.82 6.92 8.70
CA LEU A 45 -10.78 6.71 9.72
C LEU A 45 -10.14 5.31 9.63
N VAL A 46 -10.95 4.28 9.39
CA VAL A 46 -10.44 2.91 9.17
C VAL A 46 -9.61 2.81 7.89
N ALA A 47 -10.02 3.47 6.81
CA ALA A 47 -9.26 3.51 5.56
C ALA A 47 -7.91 4.23 5.72
N MET A 48 -7.87 5.33 6.48
CA MET A 48 -6.63 6.05 6.77
C MET A 48 -5.68 5.23 7.66
N ALA A 49 -6.19 4.46 8.61
CA ALA A 49 -5.39 3.57 9.44
C ALA A 49 -4.79 2.38 8.65
N ALA A 50 -5.36 2.06 7.48
CA ALA A 50 -4.86 1.01 6.60
C ALA A 50 -3.80 1.49 5.59
N ALA A 51 -3.51 2.80 5.53
CA ALA A 51 -2.41 3.33 4.73
C ALA A 51 -1.07 3.00 5.42
N GLU A 52 -0.48 1.87 5.07
CA GLU A 52 0.82 1.47 5.60
C GLU A 52 1.91 2.38 5.01
N GLU A 53 2.46 3.28 5.82
CA GLU A 53 3.61 4.08 5.44
C GLU A 53 4.81 3.17 5.18
N TYR A 54 5.55 3.41 4.09
CA TYR A 54 6.66 2.56 3.71
C TYR A 54 7.78 2.59 4.75
N LYS A 55 8.07 1.43 5.35
CA LYS A 55 9.21 1.28 6.27
C LYS A 55 10.53 1.12 5.50
N ILE A 56 11.41 2.11 5.64
CA ILE A 56 12.80 2.07 5.15
C ILE A 56 13.52 0.83 5.71
N ARG A 57 14.22 0.13 4.84
CA ARG A 57 14.98 -1.08 5.14
C ARG A 57 16.46 -0.76 5.29
N ASN A 58 17.08 -1.36 6.30
CA ASN A 58 18.51 -1.18 6.57
C ASN A 58 19.32 -2.44 6.24
N GLN A 59 20.60 -2.44 6.60
CA GLN A 59 21.51 -3.55 6.39
C GLN A 59 21.06 -4.85 7.09
N ASP A 60 20.48 -4.78 8.29
CA ASP A 60 20.00 -5.96 9.01
C ASP A 60 18.78 -6.58 8.30
N ASP A 61 17.86 -5.73 7.82
CA ASP A 61 16.73 -6.17 6.99
C ASP A 61 17.22 -6.84 5.70
N LEU A 62 18.27 -6.29 5.07
CA LEU A 62 18.86 -6.87 3.87
C LEU A 62 19.49 -8.23 4.16
N LEU A 63 20.29 -8.36 5.22
CA LEU A 63 20.92 -9.64 5.58
C LEU A 63 19.87 -10.72 5.86
N LYS A 64 18.78 -10.36 6.54
CA LYS A 64 17.64 -11.25 6.75
C LYS A 64 16.99 -11.66 5.42
N ALA A 65 16.65 -10.70 4.56
CA ALA A 65 16.04 -10.99 3.27
C ALA A 65 16.95 -11.84 2.37
N ARG A 66 18.26 -11.55 2.34
CA ARG A 66 19.24 -12.35 1.59
C ARG A 66 19.23 -13.80 2.07
N LYS A 67 19.27 -14.05 3.38
CA LYS A 67 19.22 -15.40 3.94
C LYS A 67 17.96 -16.14 3.51
N GLU A 68 16.80 -15.53 3.76
CA GLU A 68 15.50 -16.13 3.44
C GLU A 68 15.33 -16.38 1.92
N CYS A 69 15.84 -15.48 1.07
CA CYS A 69 15.76 -15.64 -0.38
C CYS A 69 16.76 -16.66 -0.93
N MET A 70 17.95 -16.78 -0.34
CA MET A 70 18.90 -17.85 -0.70
C MET A 70 18.28 -19.23 -0.43
N GLU A 71 17.64 -19.40 0.72
CA GLU A 71 16.93 -20.63 1.09
C GLU A 71 15.71 -20.87 0.17
N ALA A 72 14.83 -19.88 0.03
CA ALA A 72 13.59 -20.02 -0.72
C ALA A 72 13.80 -20.28 -2.22
N LYS A 73 14.83 -19.67 -2.82
CA LYS A 73 15.16 -19.85 -4.26
C LYS A 73 16.22 -20.93 -4.48
N LYS A 74 16.66 -21.64 -3.43
CA LYS A 74 17.70 -22.68 -3.48
C LYS A 74 18.96 -22.22 -4.22
N VAL A 75 19.45 -21.04 -3.86
CA VAL A 75 20.61 -20.40 -4.51
C VAL A 75 21.86 -21.26 -4.28
N PRO A 76 22.59 -21.68 -5.34
CA PRO A 76 23.84 -22.43 -5.21
C PRO A 76 24.94 -21.62 -4.52
N THR A 77 25.85 -22.30 -3.80
CA THR A 77 26.96 -21.66 -3.08
C THR A 77 27.83 -20.78 -3.97
N GLU A 78 28.03 -21.15 -5.24
CA GLU A 78 28.79 -20.35 -6.21
C GLU A 78 28.19 -18.95 -6.46
N HIS A 79 26.86 -18.83 -6.51
CA HIS A 79 26.16 -17.56 -6.66
C HIS A 79 26.23 -16.74 -5.38
N ILE A 80 26.17 -17.40 -4.21
CA ILE A 80 26.27 -16.73 -2.92
C ILE A 80 27.60 -15.96 -2.80
N GLU A 81 28.71 -16.57 -3.21
CA GLU A 81 30.03 -15.92 -3.18
C GLU A 81 30.12 -14.73 -4.15
N LYS A 82 29.45 -14.79 -5.31
CA LYS A 82 29.33 -13.66 -6.25
C LYS A 82 28.49 -12.53 -5.64
N PHE A 83 27.35 -12.85 -5.04
CA PHE A 83 26.46 -11.84 -4.45
C PHE A 83 27.11 -11.08 -3.28
N LYS A 84 27.95 -11.77 -2.49
CA LYS A 84 28.77 -11.12 -1.44
C LYS A 84 29.71 -10.04 -2.00
N LYS A 85 30.18 -10.22 -3.22
CA LYS A 85 31.05 -9.29 -3.96
C LYS A 85 30.27 -8.29 -4.82
N PHE A 86 28.94 -8.25 -4.70
CA PHE A 86 28.05 -7.44 -5.56
C PHE A 86 28.15 -7.80 -7.05
N GLU A 87 28.50 -9.04 -7.36
CA GLU A 87 28.47 -9.60 -8.72
C GLU A 87 27.15 -10.33 -8.93
N PHE A 88 26.35 -9.87 -9.89
CA PHE A 88 25.00 -10.41 -10.15
C PHE A 88 24.90 -10.89 -11.61
N PRO A 89 25.31 -12.12 -11.94
CA PRO A 89 25.23 -12.64 -13.30
C PRO A 89 23.78 -12.66 -13.80
N ASP A 90 23.61 -12.56 -15.11
CA ASP A 90 22.30 -12.47 -15.75
C ASP A 90 21.73 -13.86 -16.05
N ASP A 91 21.47 -14.62 -14.99
CA ASP A 91 20.89 -15.96 -15.03
C ASP A 91 19.60 -16.06 -14.21
N GLU A 92 18.82 -17.13 -14.43
CA GLU A 92 17.52 -17.33 -13.79
C GLU A 92 17.61 -17.32 -12.25
N VAL A 93 18.64 -17.96 -11.69
CA VAL A 93 18.89 -18.01 -10.24
C VAL A 93 19.02 -16.61 -9.67
N THR A 94 19.86 -15.78 -10.29
CA THR A 94 20.10 -14.40 -9.84
C THR A 94 18.87 -13.54 -10.02
N ARG A 95 18.19 -13.66 -11.16
CA ARG A 95 16.97 -12.89 -11.45
C ARG A 95 15.90 -13.14 -10.38
N CYS A 96 15.62 -14.42 -10.07
CA CYS A 96 14.62 -14.77 -9.07
C CYS A 96 15.06 -14.48 -7.63
N TYR A 97 16.37 -14.53 -7.34
CA TYR A 97 16.91 -14.08 -6.06
C TYR A 97 16.66 -12.58 -5.83
N ILE A 98 16.93 -11.74 -6.84
CA ILE A 98 16.69 -10.29 -6.77
C ILE A 98 15.21 -9.96 -6.64
N GLU A 99 14.35 -10.62 -7.43
CA GLU A 99 12.89 -10.50 -7.31
C GLU A 99 12.41 -10.78 -5.87
N CYS A 100 12.91 -11.84 -5.26
CA CYS A 100 12.57 -12.19 -3.88
C CYS A 100 12.95 -11.10 -2.87
N ILE A 101 14.16 -10.52 -3.00
CA ILE A 101 14.59 -9.43 -2.11
C ILE A 101 13.70 -8.21 -2.30
N PHE A 102 13.44 -7.82 -3.55
CA PHE A 102 12.57 -6.67 -3.84
C PHE A 102 11.15 -6.88 -3.33
N ASN A 103 10.62 -8.10 -3.41
CA ASN A 103 9.32 -8.44 -2.85
C ASN A 103 9.29 -8.30 -1.32
N LYS A 104 10.30 -8.85 -0.61
CA LYS A 104 10.43 -8.71 0.85
C LYS A 104 10.58 -7.26 1.30
N PHE A 105 11.24 -6.45 0.48
CA PHE A 105 11.42 -5.03 0.73
C PHE A 105 10.22 -4.19 0.31
N GLN A 106 9.17 -4.82 -0.24
CA GLN A 106 8.01 -4.14 -0.82
C GLN A 106 8.41 -3.08 -1.86
N LEU A 107 9.44 -3.35 -2.66
CA LEU A 107 9.89 -2.50 -3.77
C LEU A 107 9.33 -2.99 -5.11
N PHE A 108 8.91 -4.26 -5.16
CA PHE A 108 8.37 -4.90 -6.35
C PHE A 108 7.27 -5.90 -5.95
N SER A 109 6.28 -6.04 -6.82
CA SER A 109 5.25 -7.09 -6.77
C SER A 109 5.26 -7.87 -8.08
N PRO A 110 5.19 -9.21 -8.07
CA PRO A 110 5.08 -10.00 -9.29
C PRO A 110 3.88 -9.63 -10.17
N THR A 111 2.80 -9.10 -9.58
CA THR A 111 1.57 -8.75 -10.27
C THR A 111 1.50 -7.26 -10.62
N GLU A 112 1.95 -6.39 -9.73
CA GLU A 112 1.80 -4.93 -9.88
C GLU A 112 3.07 -4.23 -10.39
N GLY A 113 4.22 -4.91 -10.33
CA GLY A 113 5.51 -4.35 -10.75
C GLY A 113 6.20 -3.51 -9.68
N PHE A 114 6.99 -2.54 -10.14
CA PHE A 114 7.78 -1.67 -9.29
C PHE A 114 6.93 -0.68 -8.48
N LYS A 115 7.15 -0.66 -7.17
CA LYS A 115 6.54 0.29 -6.24
C LYS A 115 7.42 1.54 -6.20
N THR A 116 7.29 2.40 -7.21
CA THR A 116 8.15 3.58 -7.43
C THR A 116 8.25 4.50 -6.22
N GLN A 117 7.14 4.74 -5.49
CA GLN A 117 7.17 5.56 -4.28
C GLN A 117 8.07 4.95 -3.17
N ASN A 118 8.00 3.63 -3.01
CA ASN A 118 8.82 2.90 -2.03
C ASN A 118 10.30 2.91 -2.45
N LEU A 119 10.59 2.79 -3.75
CA LEU A 119 11.96 2.93 -4.28
C LEU A 119 12.52 4.32 -4.02
N ILE A 120 11.76 5.38 -4.27
CA ILE A 120 12.19 6.77 -4.03
C ILE A 120 12.40 7.01 -2.53
N ALA A 121 11.51 6.49 -1.69
CA ALA A 121 11.67 6.58 -0.24
C ALA A 121 12.94 5.84 0.23
N GLN A 122 13.16 4.62 -0.25
CA GLN A 122 14.32 3.79 0.11
C GLN A 122 15.63 4.38 -0.38
N LEU A 123 15.70 4.85 -1.63
CA LEU A 123 16.97 5.22 -2.28
C LEU A 123 17.25 6.73 -2.22
N GLY A 124 16.21 7.56 -2.16
CA GLY A 124 16.30 9.02 -2.13
C GLY A 124 16.28 9.60 -0.71
N GLN A 125 16.95 8.94 0.23
CA GLN A 125 17.01 9.37 1.64
C GLN A 125 17.81 10.68 1.81
N ASN A 126 18.85 10.88 0.99
CA ASN A 126 19.56 12.15 0.91
C ASN A 126 18.75 13.15 0.04
N LYS A 127 18.47 14.34 0.58
CA LYS A 127 17.68 15.36 -0.10
C LYS A 127 18.38 15.93 -1.34
N GLU A 128 19.71 15.98 -1.35
CA GLU A 128 20.49 16.61 -2.43
C GLU A 128 20.43 15.83 -3.73
N ASN A 129 20.29 14.50 -3.67
CA ASN A 129 20.26 13.62 -4.84
C ASN A 129 18.87 13.01 -5.11
N LYS A 130 17.85 13.35 -4.31
CA LYS A 130 16.52 12.73 -4.38
C LYS A 130 15.87 12.85 -5.77
N ASP A 131 15.98 14.00 -6.42
CA ASP A 131 15.39 14.21 -7.74
C ASP A 131 16.12 13.40 -8.83
N ALA A 132 17.45 13.29 -8.74
CA ALA A 132 18.23 12.44 -9.63
C ALA A 132 17.88 10.96 -9.45
N VAL A 133 17.76 10.50 -8.19
CA VAL A 133 17.32 9.14 -7.85
C VAL A 133 15.94 8.85 -8.42
N LYS A 134 15.00 9.78 -8.25
CA LYS A 134 13.65 9.65 -8.80
C LYS A 134 13.68 9.49 -10.33
N ALA A 135 14.44 10.33 -11.04
CA ALA A 135 14.56 10.25 -12.50
C ALA A 135 15.15 8.90 -12.96
N ASP A 136 16.17 8.40 -12.27
CA ASP A 136 16.76 7.09 -12.58
C ASP A 136 15.80 5.93 -12.28
N ILE A 137 15.00 6.02 -11.21
CA ILE A 137 13.94 5.04 -10.93
C ILE A 137 12.89 5.06 -12.04
N GLU A 138 12.36 6.23 -12.42
CA GLU A 138 11.35 6.35 -13.47
C GLU A 138 11.85 5.79 -14.81
N LYS A 139 13.14 5.91 -15.08
CA LYS A 139 13.78 5.35 -16.27
C LYS A 139 13.94 3.82 -16.21
N CYS A 140 14.26 3.27 -15.05
CA CYS A 140 14.57 1.84 -14.90
C CYS A 140 13.37 0.97 -14.48
N ALA A 141 12.36 1.55 -13.83
CA ALA A 141 11.16 0.87 -13.38
C ALA A 141 10.13 0.75 -14.51
N ASP A 142 10.42 -0.09 -15.51
CA ASP A 142 9.53 -0.29 -16.66
C ASP A 142 8.21 -0.99 -16.30
N LYS A 143 7.20 -0.85 -17.19
CA LYS A 143 5.84 -1.40 -17.01
C LYS A 143 5.66 -2.85 -17.52
N ASN A 144 6.75 -3.56 -17.81
CA ASN A 144 6.79 -4.90 -18.40
C ASN A 144 6.04 -5.04 -19.73
N GLU A 145 6.20 -4.07 -20.64
CA GLU A 145 5.59 -4.15 -21.98
C GLU A 145 6.07 -5.39 -22.77
N GLN A 146 7.25 -5.91 -22.42
CA GLN A 146 7.82 -7.14 -22.98
C GLN A 146 7.14 -8.42 -22.47
N LYS A 147 6.26 -8.32 -21.46
CA LYS A 147 5.56 -9.45 -20.83
C LYS A 147 6.50 -10.55 -20.34
N SER A 148 7.65 -10.15 -19.80
CA SER A 148 8.61 -11.07 -19.20
C SER A 148 8.03 -11.68 -17.91
N ASP A 149 8.57 -12.82 -17.49
CA ASP A 149 8.31 -13.36 -16.15
C ASP A 149 8.75 -12.36 -15.07
N SER A 150 8.19 -12.51 -13.87
CA SER A 150 8.42 -11.56 -12.77
C SER A 150 9.89 -11.46 -12.36
N CYS A 151 10.66 -12.56 -12.44
CA CYS A 151 12.07 -12.57 -12.10
C CYS A 151 12.87 -11.72 -13.11
N THR A 152 12.66 -11.96 -14.39
CA THR A 152 13.30 -11.19 -15.47
C THR A 152 12.92 -9.71 -15.42
N TRP A 153 11.65 -9.39 -15.12
CA TRP A 153 11.19 -8.01 -14.98
C TRP A 153 11.89 -7.27 -13.82
N ALA A 154 11.87 -7.86 -12.62
CA ALA A 154 12.52 -7.26 -11.45
C ALA A 154 14.03 -7.06 -11.68
N TYR A 155 14.69 -8.06 -12.26
CA TYR A 155 16.13 -8.01 -12.52
C TYR A 155 16.50 -6.98 -13.60
N ARG A 156 15.69 -6.79 -14.63
CA ARG A 156 15.93 -5.77 -15.66
C ARG A 156 15.99 -4.37 -15.06
N GLY A 157 15.03 -4.02 -14.21
CA GLY A 157 15.04 -2.74 -13.49
C GLY A 157 16.21 -2.62 -12.50
N PHE A 158 16.51 -3.69 -11.75
CA PHE A 158 17.68 -3.76 -10.87
C PHE A 158 18.99 -3.50 -11.63
N LYS A 159 19.26 -4.24 -12.71
CA LYS A 159 20.47 -4.12 -13.51
C LYS A 159 20.60 -2.73 -14.14
N CYS A 160 19.50 -2.19 -14.65
CA CYS A 160 19.44 -0.81 -15.15
C CYS A 160 19.90 0.19 -14.08
N PHE A 161 19.33 0.11 -12.87
CA PHE A 161 19.58 1.07 -11.80
C PHE A 161 20.99 0.94 -11.20
N ILE A 162 21.40 -0.27 -10.80
CA ILE A 162 22.67 -0.46 -10.07
C ILE A 162 23.90 -0.15 -10.93
N SER A 163 23.80 -0.25 -12.26
CA SER A 163 24.91 0.00 -13.17
C SER A 163 25.51 1.39 -13.03
N LYS A 164 24.72 2.35 -12.51
CA LYS A 164 25.13 3.73 -12.24
C LYS A 164 25.03 4.13 -10.78
N ASN A 165 24.20 3.43 -9.99
CA ASN A 165 23.82 3.84 -8.64
C ASN A 165 24.25 2.87 -7.53
N LEU A 166 25.17 1.94 -7.79
CA LEU A 166 25.60 0.97 -6.77
C LEU A 166 26.06 1.60 -5.44
N PRO A 167 26.90 2.67 -5.41
CA PRO A 167 27.30 3.31 -4.15
C PRO A 167 26.10 3.87 -3.38
N LEU A 168 25.13 4.42 -4.09
CA LEU A 168 23.90 4.97 -3.50
C LEU A 168 23.03 3.88 -2.89
N VAL A 169 22.89 2.73 -3.56
CA VAL A 169 22.20 1.57 -2.98
C VAL A 169 22.88 1.14 -1.68
N GLN A 170 24.21 1.08 -1.65
CA GLN A 170 24.97 0.71 -0.44
C GLN A 170 24.78 1.74 0.68
N GLU A 171 24.76 3.03 0.35
CA GLU A 171 24.51 4.11 1.31
C GLU A 171 23.10 4.03 1.91
N SER A 172 22.08 3.76 1.08
CA SER A 172 20.68 3.66 1.52
C SER A 172 20.40 2.58 2.57
N LEU A 173 21.33 1.64 2.75
CA LEU A 173 21.21 0.52 3.68
C LEU A 173 21.97 0.77 4.98
N LYS A 174 22.82 1.79 5.05
CA LYS A 174 23.49 2.17 6.30
C LYS A 174 22.40 2.57 7.30
N LYS A 175 22.55 2.15 8.56
CA LYS A 175 21.61 2.52 9.62
C LYS A 175 21.57 4.05 9.72
N ASN A 176 20.38 4.62 9.55
CA ASN A 176 20.08 6.00 9.95
C ASN A 176 19.98 6.09 11.47
#